data_AF-A0A7S2FJ45-F1
#
_entry.id   AF-A0A7S2FJ45-F1
#
_cell.length_a   1.000
_cell.length_b   1.000
_cell.length_c   1.000
_cell.angle_alpha   90.00
_cell.angle_beta   90.00
_cell.angle_gamma   90.00
#
_symmetry.space_group_name_H-M   'P 1'
#
loop_
_entity.id
_entity.type
_entity.pdbx_description
1 polymer ?
#
loop_
_entity_poly.entity_id
_entity_poly.type
_entity_poly.pdbx_seq_one_letter_code
_entity_poly.pdbx_strand_id
1 'polypeptide(L)'
;LLYLAANNADDYQCIPDLHAWRNKTHHRHDNTSDRHAVDFWVRFVRALMFSIETMMTIGYGIEDPWFGDCPMMLVLISAQSMIGIFASSILFGIVLTRVSRADQRAMTVVFSEKAIVRAAHNSLYLVLRVAEMRKHQLTQAYTHAYAINDSSNVIGDTDAEGEGNAVH
;
A
#
# COMPACT_ATOMS: atom_id res chain seq x y z
N LEU A 1 8.44 -18.16 -8.09
CA LEU A 1 9.44 -19.05 -7.45
C LEU A 1 8.87 -20.44 -7.20
N LEU A 2 7.76 -20.60 -6.46
CA LEU A 2 7.13 -21.91 -6.26
C LEU A 2 6.64 -22.59 -7.55
N TYR A 3 6.19 -21.80 -8.55
CA TYR A 3 5.86 -22.32 -9.88
C TYR A 3 7.09 -22.90 -10.63
N LEU A 4 8.28 -22.35 -10.41
CA LEU A 4 9.53 -22.92 -10.95
C LEU A 4 9.97 -24.16 -10.18
N ALA A 5 9.75 -24.20 -8.85
CA ALA A 5 9.94 -25.43 -8.07
C ALA A 5 8.97 -26.54 -8.48
N ALA A 6 7.73 -26.19 -8.87
CA ALA A 6 6.73 -27.13 -9.36
C ALA A 6 6.95 -27.58 -10.82
N ASN A 7 7.59 -26.76 -11.65
CA ASN A 7 7.84 -27.06 -13.07
C ASN A 7 9.24 -27.61 -13.38
N ASN A 8 10.25 -27.36 -12.55
CA ASN A 8 11.55 -28.02 -12.61
C ASN A 8 11.52 -29.35 -11.84
N ALA A 9 10.39 -30.05 -11.90
CA ALA A 9 10.08 -31.25 -11.15
C ALA A 9 10.59 -32.53 -11.81
N ASP A 10 11.75 -32.47 -12.45
CA ASP A 10 12.47 -33.67 -12.90
C ASP A 10 13.33 -34.27 -11.76
N ASP A 11 13.55 -33.53 -10.65
CA ASP A 11 14.12 -34.04 -9.40
C ASP A 11 13.01 -34.18 -8.34
N TYR A 12 12.31 -35.31 -8.41
CA TYR A 12 11.18 -35.76 -7.56
C TYR A 12 11.52 -35.95 -6.07
N GLN A 13 12.67 -35.50 -5.59
CA GLN A 13 13.22 -35.84 -4.28
C GLN A 13 13.15 -34.71 -3.24
N CYS A 14 12.79 -33.48 -3.65
CA CYS A 14 12.82 -32.29 -2.78
C CYS A 14 11.44 -31.79 -2.29
N ILE A 15 10.34 -32.40 -2.76
CA ILE A 15 8.97 -32.05 -2.36
C ILE A 15 8.57 -32.96 -1.19
N PRO A 16 7.97 -32.43 -0.10
CA PRO A 16 7.63 -33.23 1.07
C PRO A 16 6.77 -34.43 0.68
N ASP A 17 7.23 -35.59 1.12
CA ASP A 17 6.82 -36.88 0.61
C ASP A 17 5.32 -37.13 0.87
N LEU A 18 4.56 -37.38 -0.19
CA LEU A 18 3.15 -37.77 -0.13
C LEU A 18 2.96 -39.24 0.25
N HIS A 19 4.05 -39.97 0.45
CA HIS A 19 4.02 -41.40 0.78
C HIS A 19 3.25 -41.72 2.08
N ALA A 20 3.19 -40.79 3.04
CA ALA A 20 2.44 -40.99 4.29
C ALA A 20 0.92 -41.07 4.11
N TRP A 21 0.36 -40.49 3.04
CA TRP A 21 -1.09 -40.53 2.75
C TRP A 21 -1.48 -41.53 1.66
N ARG A 22 -0.53 -42.00 0.83
CA ARG A 22 -0.79 -42.98 -0.23
C ARG A 22 -1.37 -44.30 0.29
N ASN A 23 -1.06 -44.66 1.54
CA ASN A 23 -1.45 -45.95 2.09
C ASN A 23 -2.89 -46.01 2.67
N LYS A 24 -3.63 -44.88 2.69
CA LYS A 24 -4.99 -44.82 3.27
C LYS A 24 -6.12 -44.90 2.24
N THR A 25 -5.82 -44.90 0.95
CA THR A 25 -6.82 -44.86 -0.15
C THR A 25 -6.95 -46.18 -0.92
N HIS A 26 -6.43 -47.29 -0.38
CA HIS A 26 -6.31 -48.58 -1.08
C HIS A 26 -7.62 -49.40 -1.25
N HIS A 27 -8.81 -48.80 -1.11
CA HIS A 27 -10.10 -49.47 -1.31
C HIS A 27 -11.11 -48.67 -2.15
N ARG A 28 -10.70 -48.18 -3.33
CA ARG A 28 -11.68 -47.81 -4.36
C ARG A 28 -11.09 -48.02 -5.77
N HIS A 29 -11.73 -48.90 -6.54
CA HIS A 29 -11.56 -49.00 -7.98
C HIS A 29 -11.96 -47.67 -8.60
N ASP A 30 -11.03 -46.94 -9.23
CA ASP A 30 -11.40 -45.83 -10.12
C ASP A 30 -10.25 -45.41 -11.05
N ASN A 31 -10.65 -44.90 -12.22
CA ASN A 31 -9.85 -44.63 -13.42
C ASN A 31 -8.55 -43.83 -13.18
N THR A 32 -7.50 -44.15 -13.93
CA THR A 32 -6.14 -43.63 -13.77
C THR A 32 -5.98 -42.15 -14.13
N SER A 33 -6.84 -41.60 -15.00
CA SER A 33 -6.76 -40.20 -15.46
C SER A 33 -7.11 -39.17 -14.38
N ASP A 34 -8.10 -39.46 -13.52
CA ASP A 34 -8.53 -38.52 -12.47
C ASP A 34 -7.55 -38.46 -11.30
N ARG A 35 -6.74 -39.52 -11.09
CA ARG A 35 -5.75 -39.57 -10.02
C ARG A 35 -4.63 -38.55 -10.21
N HIS A 36 -4.15 -38.37 -11.44
CA HIS A 36 -3.05 -37.44 -11.72
C HIS A 36 -3.44 -35.97 -11.50
N ALA A 37 -4.67 -35.60 -11.84
CA ALA A 37 -5.16 -34.24 -11.58
C ALA A 37 -5.29 -33.98 -10.07
N VAL A 38 -5.93 -34.90 -9.34
CA VAL A 38 -6.12 -34.77 -7.88
C VAL A 38 -4.77 -34.72 -7.14
N ASP A 39 -3.81 -35.56 -7.52
CA ASP A 39 -2.49 -35.60 -6.91
C ASP A 39 -1.70 -34.29 -7.14
N PHE A 40 -1.80 -33.71 -8.33
CA PHE A 40 -1.19 -32.41 -8.63
C PHE A 40 -1.81 -31.29 -7.77
N TRP A 41 -3.13 -31.22 -7.69
CA TRP A 41 -3.83 -30.21 -6.89
C TRP A 41 -3.44 -30.25 -5.42
N VAL A 42 -3.40 -31.44 -4.82
CA VAL A 42 -3.01 -31.61 -3.41
C VAL A 42 -1.56 -31.17 -3.17
N ARG A 43 -0.65 -31.50 -4.09
CA ARG A 43 0.76 -31.06 -4.05
C ARG A 43 0.89 -29.54 -4.11
N PHE A 44 0.19 -28.92 -5.06
CA PHE A 44 0.21 -27.48 -5.26
C PHE A 44 -0.30 -26.74 -4.02
N VAL A 45 -1.45 -27.14 -3.48
CA VAL A 45 -2.04 -26.49 -2.30
C VAL A 45 -1.11 -26.64 -1.09
N ARG A 46 -0.51 -27.82 -0.86
CA ARG A 46 0.44 -28.02 0.25
C ARG A 46 1.68 -27.14 0.12
N ALA A 47 2.28 -27.05 -1.08
CA ALA A 47 3.42 -26.16 -1.33
C ALA A 47 3.05 -24.68 -1.15
N LEU A 48 1.85 -24.28 -1.58
CA LEU A 48 1.34 -22.92 -1.40
C LEU A 48 1.13 -22.59 0.09
N MET A 49 0.54 -23.49 0.86
CA MET A 49 0.36 -23.32 2.30
C MET A 49 1.70 -23.15 3.02
N PHE A 50 2.67 -24.03 2.74
CA PHE A 50 4.02 -23.92 3.31
C PHE A 50 4.69 -22.58 2.98
N SER A 51 4.53 -22.11 1.74
CA SER A 51 5.01 -20.80 1.31
C SER A 51 4.38 -19.65 2.10
N ILE A 52 3.06 -19.69 2.30
CA ILE A 52 2.33 -18.67 3.05
C ILE A 52 2.75 -18.68 4.51
N GLU A 53 2.86 -19.86 5.13
CA GLU A 53 3.31 -20.02 6.51
C GLU A 53 4.73 -19.46 6.71
N THR A 54 5.62 -19.70 5.75
CA THR A 54 6.99 -19.18 5.79
C THR A 54 7.01 -17.66 5.60
N MET A 55 6.23 -17.14 4.65
CA MET A 55 6.16 -15.70 4.37
C MET A 55 5.54 -14.91 5.53
N MET A 56 4.49 -15.46 6.15
CA MET A 56 3.83 -14.86 7.32
C MET A 56 4.54 -15.19 8.64
N THR A 57 5.66 -15.94 8.60
CA THR A 57 6.42 -16.37 9.79
C THR A 57 5.59 -17.15 10.81
N ILE A 58 4.55 -17.87 10.36
CA ILE A 58 3.70 -18.71 11.23
C ILE A 58 4.47 -19.95 11.66
N GLY A 59 5.11 -20.63 10.69
CA GLY A 59 6.06 -21.72 10.95
C GLY A 59 5.48 -22.93 11.67
N TYR A 60 4.36 -23.51 11.20
CA TYR A 60 3.82 -24.74 11.79
C TYR A 60 4.76 -25.96 11.68
N GLY A 61 5.75 -25.87 10.79
CA GLY A 61 6.76 -26.90 10.60
C GLY A 61 6.28 -28.02 9.67
N ILE A 62 7.25 -28.80 9.20
CA ILE A 62 7.03 -29.96 8.34
C ILE A 62 7.71 -31.17 8.96
N GLU A 63 7.24 -32.36 8.61
CA GLU A 63 7.73 -33.62 9.17
C GLU A 63 9.22 -33.86 8.88
N ASP A 64 9.70 -33.42 7.70
CA ASP A 64 11.11 -33.54 7.28
C ASP A 64 11.76 -32.16 7.04
N PRO A 65 12.46 -31.58 8.04
CA PRO A 65 13.06 -30.25 7.93
C PRO A 65 14.14 -30.10 6.84
N TRP A 66 14.76 -31.22 6.46
CA TRP A 66 15.89 -31.26 5.53
C TRP A 66 15.48 -31.57 4.09
N PHE A 67 14.18 -31.76 3.82
CA PHE A 67 13.64 -32.05 2.48
C PHE A 67 14.49 -33.07 1.69
N GLY A 68 14.85 -34.18 2.31
CA GLY A 68 15.65 -35.23 1.68
C GLY A 68 17.09 -34.81 1.30
N ASP A 69 17.72 -33.95 2.10
CA ASP A 69 19.06 -33.39 1.86
C ASP A 69 19.15 -32.60 0.54
N CYS A 70 18.09 -31.85 0.22
CA CYS A 70 18.04 -31.03 -0.98
C CYS A 70 18.50 -29.59 -0.70
N PRO A 71 19.76 -29.20 -1.03
CA PRO A 71 20.27 -27.86 -0.77
C PRO A 71 19.56 -26.78 -1.58
N MET A 72 18.97 -27.15 -2.72
CA MET A 72 18.18 -26.23 -3.57
C MET A 72 16.96 -25.68 -2.82
N MET A 73 16.34 -26.48 -1.96
CA MET A 73 15.15 -26.06 -1.21
C MET A 73 15.48 -24.94 -0.21
N LEU A 74 16.63 -25.04 0.47
CA LEU A 74 17.11 -24.00 1.38
C LEU A 74 17.35 -22.67 0.66
N VAL A 75 17.96 -22.71 -0.53
CA VAL A 75 18.19 -21.52 -1.36
C VAL A 75 16.87 -20.91 -1.83
N LEU A 76 15.88 -21.72 -2.22
CA LEU A 76 14.58 -21.22 -2.66
C LEU A 76 13.81 -20.54 -1.53
N ILE A 77 13.76 -21.17 -0.34
CA ILE A 77 13.06 -20.64 0.83
C ILE A 77 13.71 -19.34 1.31
N SER A 78 15.04 -19.29 1.35
CA SER A 78 15.78 -18.07 1.73
C SER A 78 15.60 -16.94 0.71
N ALA A 79 15.66 -17.22 -0.59
CA ALA A 79 15.39 -16.21 -1.61
C ALA A 79 13.93 -15.69 -1.53
N GLN A 80 12.97 -16.59 -1.30
CA GLN A 80 11.57 -16.24 -1.10
C GLN A 80 11.38 -15.33 0.13
N SER A 81 12.01 -15.65 1.26
CA SER A 81 11.86 -14.85 2.48
C SER A 81 12.45 -13.44 2.31
N MET A 82 13.62 -13.32 1.67
CA MET A 82 14.22 -12.02 1.35
C MET A 82 13.25 -11.16 0.53
N ILE A 83 12.70 -11.69 -0.56
CA ILE A 83 11.75 -10.97 -1.43
C ILE A 83 10.47 -10.61 -0.66
N GLY A 84 9.96 -11.51 0.18
CA GLY A 84 8.79 -11.28 1.02
C GLY A 84 8.99 -10.11 2.00
N ILE A 85 10.16 -10.03 2.63
CA ILE A 85 10.51 -8.95 3.55
C ILE A 85 10.60 -7.61 2.80
N PHE A 86 11.27 -7.57 1.64
CA PHE A 86 11.34 -6.36 0.83
C PHE A 86 9.96 -5.86 0.43
N ALA A 87 9.09 -6.74 -0.08
CA ALA A 87 7.72 -6.39 -0.44
C ALA A 87 6.91 -5.86 0.76
N SER A 88 7.02 -6.52 1.91
CA SER A 88 6.35 -6.12 3.14
C SER A 88 6.79 -4.73 3.62
N SER A 89 8.09 -4.44 3.54
CA SER A 89 8.65 -3.14 3.91
C SER A 89 8.14 -2.01 3.02
N ILE A 90 8.00 -2.25 1.71
CA ILE A 90 7.46 -1.28 0.75
C ILE A 90 5.99 -0.99 1.07
N LEU A 91 5.18 -2.03 1.30
CA LEU A 91 3.77 -1.89 1.65
C LEU A 91 3.60 -1.09 2.95
N PHE A 92 4.38 -1.43 3.98
CA PHE A 92 4.38 -0.69 5.23
C PHE A 92 4.78 0.78 5.03
N GLY A 93 5.80 1.05 4.21
CA GLY A 93 6.20 2.41 3.84
C GLY A 93 5.09 3.21 3.14
N ILE A 94 4.35 2.59 2.22
CA ILE A 94 3.21 3.22 1.55
C ILE A 94 2.10 3.53 2.55
N VAL A 95 1.74 2.57 3.40
CA VAL A 95 0.71 2.75 4.44
C VAL A 95 1.12 3.86 5.41
N LEU A 96 2.36 3.85 5.88
CA LEU A 96 2.89 4.90 6.74
C LEU A 96 2.87 6.26 6.06
N THR A 97 3.16 6.34 4.76
CA THR A 97 3.07 7.60 4.01
C THR A 97 1.63 8.12 3.93
N ARG A 98 0.65 7.23 3.80
CA ARG A 98 -0.77 7.60 3.81
C ARG A 98 -1.25 8.02 5.19
N VAL A 99 -0.80 7.35 6.25
CA VAL A 99 -1.13 7.69 7.64
C VAL A 99 -0.42 8.97 8.09
N SER A 100 0.80 9.21 7.62
CA SER A 100 1.58 10.42 7.94
C SER A 100 1.09 11.66 7.20
N ARG A 101 0.40 11.49 6.06
CA ARG A 101 -0.30 12.57 5.39
C ARG A 101 -1.36 13.13 6.33
N ALA A 102 -1.06 14.30 6.88
CA ALA A 102 -1.88 14.99 7.84
C ALA A 102 -3.04 15.76 7.17
N ASP A 103 -3.85 15.09 6.34
CA ASP A 103 -5.06 15.69 5.74
C ASP A 103 -6.06 16.16 6.81
N GLN A 104 -5.94 15.65 8.03
CA GLN A 104 -6.71 16.08 9.20
C GLN A 104 -6.38 17.53 9.67
N ARG A 105 -5.27 18.15 9.22
CA ARG A 105 -4.92 19.53 9.61
C ARG A 105 -5.86 20.57 9.01
N ALA A 106 -6.44 20.32 7.85
CA ALA A 106 -7.42 21.23 7.26
C ALA A 106 -8.71 21.32 8.08
N MET A 107 -9.02 20.31 8.90
CA MET A 107 -10.21 20.30 9.75
C MET A 107 -10.04 21.05 11.06
N THR A 108 -8.81 21.44 11.43
CA THR A 108 -8.56 22.17 12.68
C THR A 108 -8.46 23.68 12.49
N VAL A 109 -8.27 24.15 11.26
CA VAL A 109 -8.23 25.58 10.92
C VAL A 109 -9.62 26.02 10.46
N VAL A 110 -10.24 26.92 11.23
CA VAL A 110 -11.59 27.44 10.97
C VAL A 110 -11.50 28.91 10.57
N PHE A 111 -12.24 29.29 9.54
CA PHE A 111 -12.38 30.67 9.08
C PHE A 111 -13.69 31.27 9.60
N SER A 112 -13.72 32.59 9.80
CA SER A 112 -14.98 33.31 10.06
C SER A 112 -15.93 33.22 8.88
N GLU A 113 -17.22 33.01 9.15
CA GLU A 113 -18.28 32.98 8.13
C GLU A 113 -18.41 34.29 7.35
N LYS A 114 -18.05 35.42 7.96
CA LYS A 114 -18.17 36.75 7.38
C LYS A 114 -16.83 37.46 7.38
N ALA A 115 -16.47 38.02 6.23
CA ALA A 115 -15.41 39.00 6.10
C ALA A 115 -15.98 40.40 6.37
N ILE A 116 -15.17 41.29 6.92
CA ILE A 116 -15.54 42.69 7.11
C ILE A 116 -14.62 43.60 6.30
N VAL A 117 -15.18 44.64 5.71
CA VAL A 117 -14.43 45.72 5.08
C VAL A 117 -14.41 46.89 6.06
N ARG A 118 -13.21 47.31 6.47
CA ARG A 118 -13.01 48.41 7.40
C ARG A 118 -12.27 49.54 6.70
N ALA A 119 -12.83 50.74 6.75
CA ALA A 119 -12.10 51.96 6.42
C ALA A 119 -11.29 52.42 7.64
N ALA A 120 -9.98 52.56 7.50
CA ALA A 120 -9.09 53.12 8.52
C ALA A 120 -7.95 53.87 7.84
N HIS A 121 -7.52 55.01 8.40
CA HIS A 121 -6.40 55.80 7.85
C HIS A 121 -6.52 56.08 6.33
N ASN A 122 -7.73 56.41 5.86
CA ASN A 122 -8.03 56.69 4.45
C ASN A 122 -7.81 55.51 3.48
N SER A 123 -7.76 54.28 3.97
CA SER A 123 -7.65 53.05 3.18
C SER A 123 -8.69 52.00 3.60
N LEU A 124 -9.03 51.10 2.67
CA LEU A 124 -9.97 49.99 2.88
C LEU A 124 -9.20 48.71 3.16
N TYR A 125 -9.53 48.05 4.27
CA TYR A 125 -8.94 46.78 4.70
C TYR A 125 -9.99 45.69 4.71
N LEU A 126 -9.73 44.58 4.02
CA LEU A 126 -10.52 43.36 4.14
C LEU A 126 -9.95 42.51 5.28
N VAL A 127 -10.79 42.22 6.27
CA VAL A 127 -10.39 41.47 7.48
C VAL A 127 -11.18 40.17 7.55
N LEU A 128 -10.42 39.08 7.70
CA LEU A 128 -10.90 37.71 7.90
C LEU A 128 -10.31 37.19 9.21
N ARG A 129 -11.10 36.46 10.01
CA ARG A 129 -10.58 35.81 11.22
C ARG A 129 -10.30 34.34 10.92
N VAL A 130 -9.18 33.85 11.41
CA VAL A 130 -8.75 32.46 11.31
C VAL A 130 -8.43 31.96 12.71
N ALA A 131 -8.89 30.77 13.06
CA ALA A 131 -8.66 30.15 14.36
C ALA A 131 -8.16 28.71 14.18
N GLU A 132 -7.20 28.30 15.00
CA GLU A 132 -6.74 26.92 15.11
C GLU A 132 -7.42 26.28 16.34
N MET A 133 -8.17 25.20 16.11
CA MET A 133 -8.99 24.55 17.14
C MET A 133 -8.17 23.62 18.05
N ARG A 134 -6.94 23.23 17.67
CA ARG A 134 -6.11 22.32 18.45
C ARG A 134 -5.20 23.08 19.44
N LYS A 135 -4.93 22.47 20.60
CA LYS A 135 -4.12 23.06 21.69
C LYS A 135 -2.64 23.27 21.35
N HIS A 136 -2.10 22.54 20.37
CA HIS A 136 -0.71 22.71 19.95
C HIS A 136 -0.57 23.93 19.03
N GLN A 137 0.55 24.65 19.14
CA GLN A 137 0.83 25.79 18.27
C GLN A 137 1.18 25.31 16.86
N LEU A 138 0.56 25.94 15.85
CA LEU A 138 0.92 25.73 14.44
C LEU A 138 2.26 26.43 14.17
N THR A 139 3.32 25.66 13.92
CA THR A 139 4.62 26.20 13.52
C THR A 139 4.63 26.49 12.02
N GLN A 140 5.23 27.62 11.62
CA GLN A 140 5.42 28.01 10.21
C GLN A 140 4.09 28.13 9.40
N ALA A 141 3.16 28.93 9.92
CA ALA A 141 1.91 29.25 9.24
C ALA A 141 2.15 30.33 8.16
N TYR A 142 1.71 30.06 6.92
CA TYR A 142 1.64 31.06 5.85
C TYR A 142 0.22 31.12 5.30
N THR A 143 -0.27 32.34 5.06
CA THR A 143 -1.61 32.57 4.53
C THR A 143 -1.51 33.21 3.16
N HIS A 144 -2.18 32.61 2.17
CA HIS A 144 -2.36 33.17 0.84
C HIS A 144 -3.83 33.52 0.64
N ALA A 145 -4.11 34.69 0.07
CA ALA A 145 -5.45 35.11 -0.30
C ALA A 145 -5.48 35.38 -1.80
N TYR A 146 -6.49 34.84 -2.48
CA TYR A 146 -6.69 35.02 -3.92
C TYR A 146 -8.06 35.67 -4.14
N ALA A 147 -8.08 36.75 -4.92
CA ALA A 147 -9.32 37.35 -5.41
C ALA A 147 -9.55 36.85 -6.83
N ILE A 148 -10.61 36.06 -7.01
CA ILE A 148 -11.02 35.56 -8.33
C ILE A 148 -12.21 36.41 -8.76
N ASN A 149 -12.03 37.18 -9.82
CA ASN A 149 -13.10 37.91 -10.47
C ASN A 149 -13.36 37.26 -11.83
N ASP A 150 -14.59 36.79 -12.05
CA ASP A 150 -14.99 36.27 -13.36
C ASP A 150 -15.42 37.46 -14.23
N SER A 151 -14.44 38.12 -14.85
CA SER A 151 -14.71 39.13 -15.87
C SER A 151 -15.12 38.43 -17.15
N SER A 152 -16.43 38.24 -17.34
CA SER A 152 -16.96 37.92 -18.66
C SER A 152 -16.76 39.13 -19.57
N ASN A 153 -15.62 39.16 -20.27
CA ASN A 153 -15.34 40.11 -21.33
C ASN A 153 -16.36 39.90 -22.45
N VAL A 154 -17.45 40.67 -22.45
CA VAL A 154 -18.24 40.92 -23.65
C VAL A 154 -17.35 41.79 -24.54
N ILE A 155 -16.58 41.13 -25.41
CA ILE A 155 -15.78 41.66 -26.54
C ILE A 155 -15.64 43.20 -26.50
N GLY A 156 -14.55 43.62 -25.88
CA GLY A 156 -14.16 45.01 -25.70
C GLY A 156 -12.78 45.02 -25.07
N ASP A 157 -11.82 44.46 -25.80
CA ASP A 157 -10.40 44.45 -25.46
C ASP A 157 -9.89 45.89 -25.42
N THR A 158 -9.75 46.43 -24.21
CA THR A 158 -8.80 47.50 -23.93
C THR A 158 -8.15 47.16 -22.61
N ASP A 159 -6.96 46.58 -22.71
CA ASP A 159 -5.93 46.64 -21.69
C ASP A 159 -5.76 48.09 -21.21
N ALA A 160 -6.45 48.43 -20.13
CA ALA A 160 -6.26 49.69 -19.42
C ALA A 160 -5.39 49.40 -18.20
N GLU A 161 -4.09 49.46 -18.47
CA GLU A 161 -3.04 50.01 -17.62
C GLU A 161 -3.61 50.84 -16.45
N GLY A 162 -3.50 50.29 -15.25
CA GLY A 162 -3.93 50.93 -14.01
C GLY A 162 -2.95 50.58 -12.90
N GLU A 163 -1.87 51.36 -12.82
CA GLU A 163 -0.96 51.41 -11.68
C GLU A 163 -1.74 51.45 -10.35
N GLY A 164 -1.75 50.33 -9.64
CA GLY A 164 -2.25 50.21 -8.27
C GLY A 164 -1.07 49.95 -7.35
N ASN A 165 -0.46 51.03 -6.88
CA ASN A 165 0.70 51.08 -5.99
C ASN A 165 0.54 50.12 -4.80
N ALA A 166 1.33 49.05 -4.76
CA ALA A 166 1.43 48.15 -3.63
C ALA A 166 2.26 48.82 -2.53
N VAL A 167 1.58 49.36 -1.52
CA VAL A 167 2.24 49.89 -0.32
C VAL A 167 2.60 48.71 0.59
N HIS A 168 3.90 48.54 0.79
CA HIS A 168 4.54 47.64 1.76
C HIS A 168 4.15 47.93 3.21
#